data_AF-A0A181ZC19-F1
#
_entry.id   AF-A0A181ZC19-F1
#
_cell.length_a   1.000
_cell.length_b   1.000
_cell.length_c   1.000
_cell.angle_alpha   90.00
_cell.angle_beta   90.00
_cell.angle_gamma   90.00
#
_symmetry.space_group_name_H-M   'P 1'
#
loop_
_entity.id
_entity.type
_entity.pdbx_description
1 polymer ?
#
loop_
_entity_poly.entity_id
_entity_poly.type
_entity_poly.pdbx_seq_one_letter_code
_entity_poly.pdbx_strand_id
1 'polypeptide(L)'
;MSGLTDTSVDIDETVSGLNTHHQVLVTATVDDPARLPTVINTLAQLGWSVNDHEPDAGIFVGMRLSPQPVIGDIAKEEGWTDAAYATSTDRLKQLVLLPESAVEKRFGEWPGSAPDASG
;
A
#
# COMPACT_ATOMS: atom_id res chain seq x y z
N MET A 1 15.51 14.91 -1.48
CA MET A 1 14.43 13.92 -1.54
C MET A 1 13.17 14.56 -0.98
N SER A 2 12.37 15.21 -1.83
CA SER A 2 11.11 15.83 -1.39
C SER A 2 10.10 15.70 -2.52
N GLY A 3 9.21 14.73 -2.39
CA GLY A 3 8.03 14.55 -3.24
C GLY A 3 6.94 13.70 -2.56
N LEU A 4 7.13 13.43 -1.26
CA LEU A 4 6.15 12.96 -0.31
C LEU A 4 5.96 14.11 0.65
N THR A 5 4.79 14.72 0.65
CA THR A 5 4.47 15.88 1.48
C THR A 5 3.75 15.47 2.77
N ASP A 6 2.98 14.38 2.73
CA ASP A 6 2.29 13.79 3.88
C ASP A 6 2.21 12.26 3.70
N THR A 7 2.67 11.49 4.69
CA THR A 7 2.52 10.02 4.74
C THR A 7 1.90 9.62 6.08
N SER A 8 0.86 8.81 6.05
CA SER A 8 0.20 8.24 7.24
C SER A 8 0.10 6.73 7.11
N VAL A 9 0.30 6.03 8.24
CA VAL A 9 0.06 4.60 8.38
C VAL A 9 -1.12 4.46 9.35
N ASP A 10 -2.23 3.96 8.85
CA ASP A 10 -3.43 3.66 9.62
C ASP A 10 -3.52 2.13 9.75
N ILE A 11 -3.65 1.64 10.98
CA ILE A 11 -3.85 0.22 11.27
C ILE A 11 -5.29 0.09 11.75
N ASP A 12 -6.12 -0.57 10.95
CA ASP A 12 -7.53 -0.76 11.24
C ASP A 12 -7.80 -2.22 11.63
N GLU A 13 -8.42 -2.40 12.80
CA GLU A 13 -8.99 -3.68 13.20
C GLU A 13 -10.42 -3.77 12.66
N THR A 14 -10.71 -4.77 11.82
CA THR A 14 -12.06 -4.99 11.29
C THR A 14 -12.60 -6.34 11.72
N VAL A 15 -13.85 -6.37 12.17
CA VAL A 15 -14.53 -7.60 12.57
C VAL A 15 -15.52 -8.02 11.48
N SER A 16 -15.26 -9.15 10.83
CA SER A 16 -16.19 -9.77 9.88
C SER A 16 -16.77 -11.05 10.49
N GLY A 17 -17.99 -10.97 11.00
CA GLY A 17 -18.63 -12.09 11.69
C GLY A 17 -17.96 -12.38 13.04
N LEU A 18 -17.26 -13.52 13.15
CA LEU A 18 -16.51 -13.94 14.36
C LEU A 18 -14.98 -13.79 14.22
N ASN A 19 -14.50 -13.32 13.07
CA ASN A 19 -13.07 -13.20 12.79
C ASN A 19 -12.63 -11.74 12.89
N THR A 20 -11.51 -11.53 13.59
CA THR A 20 -10.76 -10.27 13.58
C THR A 20 -9.77 -10.30 12.43
N HIS A 21 -9.84 -9.27 11.59
CA HIS A 21 -8.92 -9.03 10.47
C HIS A 21 -8.09 -7.79 10.78
N HIS A 22 -6.79 -7.87 10.53
CA HIS A 22 -5.89 -6.73 10.72
C HIS A 22 -5.54 -6.17 9.35
N GLN A 23 -5.90 -4.91 9.12
CA GLN A 23 -5.64 -4.23 7.87
C GLN A 23 -4.63 -3.13 8.10
N VAL A 24 -3.58 -3.13 7.28
CA VAL A 24 -2.60 -2.04 7.25
C VAL A 24 -2.88 -1.20 6.02
N LEU A 25 -3.29 0.05 6.23
CA LEU A 25 -3.48 1.06 5.21
C LEU A 25 -2.35 2.08 5.30
N VAL A 26 -1.57 2.17 4.24
CA VAL A 26 -0.55 3.21 4.12
C VAL A 26 -1.00 4.22 3.07
N THR A 27 -1.15 5.47 3.47
CA THR A 27 -1.58 6.56 2.60
C THR A 27 -0.49 7.62 2.44
N ALA A 28 -0.36 8.17 1.23
CA ALA A 28 0.52 9.31 1.00
C ALA A 28 -0.07 10.33 0.01
N THR A 29 0.35 11.59 0.14
CA THR A 29 0.19 12.60 -0.91
C THR A 29 1.46 12.65 -1.73
N VAL A 30 1.33 12.56 -3.05
CA VAL A 30 2.44 12.56 -4.00
C VAL A 30 2.33 13.80 -4.86
N ASP A 31 3.45 14.51 -5.07
CA ASP A 31 3.48 15.74 -5.87
C ASP A 31 3.95 15.51 -7.32
N ASP A 32 4.59 14.37 -7.59
CA ASP A 32 5.14 14.03 -8.89
C ASP A 32 4.62 12.64 -9.36
N PRO A 33 3.79 12.56 -10.42
CA PRO A 33 3.29 11.29 -10.95
C PRO A 33 4.41 10.34 -11.38
N ALA A 34 5.58 10.84 -11.81
CA ALA A 34 6.68 10.00 -12.23
C ALA A 34 7.26 9.15 -11.08
N ARG A 35 6.98 9.51 -9.83
CA ARG A 35 7.44 8.79 -8.64
C ARG A 35 6.47 7.73 -8.14
N LEU A 36 5.24 7.66 -8.67
CA LEU A 36 4.21 6.72 -8.22
C LEU A 36 4.69 5.26 -8.15
N PRO A 37 5.42 4.72 -9.16
CA PRO A 37 6.00 3.38 -9.08
C PRO A 37 6.85 3.12 -7.83
N THR A 38 7.81 4.02 -7.58
CA THR A 38 8.71 3.92 -6.44
C THR A 38 7.96 4.09 -5.13
N VAL A 39 7.03 5.05 -5.08
CA VAL A 39 6.20 5.31 -3.89
C VAL A 39 5.33 4.11 -3.53
N ILE A 40 4.71 3.42 -4.51
CA ILE A 40 3.91 2.20 -4.24
C ILE A 40 4.77 1.16 -3.50
N ASN A 41 5.98 0.89 -3.99
CA ASN A 41 6.88 -0.07 -3.36
C ASN A 41 7.32 0.38 -1.97
N THR A 42 7.63 1.66 -1.78
CA THR A 42 8.01 2.22 -0.47
C THR A 42 6.87 2.12 0.54
N LEU A 43 5.63 2.45 0.15
CA LEU A 43 4.47 2.37 1.05
C LEU A 43 4.11 0.92 1.37
N ALA A 44 4.21 0.01 0.40
CA ALA A 44 4.02 -1.42 0.61
C ALA A 44 5.04 -1.98 1.62
N GLN A 45 6.33 -1.63 1.44
CA GLN A 45 7.39 -2.04 2.35
C GLN A 45 7.21 -1.44 3.75
N LEU A 46 6.79 -0.16 3.83
CA LEU A 46 6.51 0.49 5.11
C LEU A 46 5.39 -0.24 5.86
N GLY A 47 4.29 -0.53 5.19
CA GLY A 47 3.16 -1.26 5.77
C GLY A 47 3.55 -2.67 6.23
N TRP A 48 4.35 -3.38 5.44
CA TRP A 48 4.83 -4.72 5.76
C TRP A 48 5.86 -4.76 6.90
N SER A 49 6.48 -3.61 7.21
CA SER A 49 7.45 -3.48 8.31
C SER A 49 6.83 -3.15 9.68
N VAL A 50 5.52 -2.92 9.71
CA VAL A 50 4.79 -2.64 10.97
C VAL A 50 4.79 -3.90 11.83
N ASN A 51 5.41 -3.82 13.01
CA ASN A 51 5.54 -4.92 13.96
C ASN A 51 4.41 -4.93 15.03
N ASP A 52 3.18 -4.63 14.62
CA ASP A 52 2.02 -4.58 15.51
C ASP A 52 1.19 -5.86 15.36
N HIS A 53 0.44 -5.97 14.26
CA HIS A 53 -0.31 -7.16 13.89
C HIS A 53 -0.05 -7.54 12.44
N GLU A 54 0.17 -8.84 12.19
CA GLU A 54 0.35 -9.37 10.84
C GLU A 54 -0.94 -9.17 10.03
N PRO A 55 -0.87 -8.54 8.85
CA PRO A 55 -2.05 -8.26 8.05
C PRO A 55 -2.44 -9.48 7.20
N ASP A 56 -3.55 -10.12 7.56
CA ASP A 56 -4.07 -11.33 6.93
C ASP A 56 -4.70 -11.11 5.54
N ALA A 57 -4.93 -9.85 5.18
CA ALA A 57 -5.37 -9.45 3.84
C ALA A 57 -4.23 -8.91 2.96
N GLY A 58 -3.06 -8.61 3.53
CA GLY A 58 -1.98 -7.86 2.90
C GLY A 58 -2.03 -6.35 3.16
N ILE A 59 -1.42 -5.56 2.28
CA ILE A 59 -1.22 -4.10 2.48
C ILE A 59 -2.11 -3.30 1.54
N PHE A 60 -2.90 -2.38 2.10
CA PHE A 60 -3.60 -1.37 1.33
C PHE A 60 -2.70 -0.15 1.11
N VAL A 61 -2.51 0.25 -0.14
CA VAL A 61 -1.74 1.43 -0.51
C VAL A 61 -2.67 2.49 -1.10
N GLY A 62 -2.73 3.64 -0.44
CA GLY A 62 -3.51 4.80 -0.86
C GLY A 62 -2.63 5.97 -1.30
N MET A 63 -2.95 6.61 -2.43
CA MET A 63 -2.23 7.81 -2.87
C MET A 63 -3.14 8.88 -3.42
N ARG A 64 -2.93 10.11 -2.95
CA ARG A 64 -3.62 11.31 -3.42
C ARG A 64 -2.70 12.10 -4.35
N LEU A 65 -3.18 12.35 -5.58
CA LEU A 65 -2.52 13.19 -6.59
C LEU A 65 -3.62 13.86 -7.44
N SER A 66 -3.34 15.05 -7.98
CA SER A 66 -4.21 15.70 -8.97
C SER A 66 -3.46 15.95 -10.30
N PRO A 67 -3.92 15.38 -11.44
CA PRO A 67 -5.09 14.51 -11.59
C PRO A 67 -4.88 13.13 -10.93
N GLN A 68 -5.96 12.51 -10.44
CA GLN A 68 -5.90 11.21 -9.74
C GLN A 68 -5.65 10.07 -10.74
N PRO A 69 -4.52 9.36 -10.67
CA PRO A 69 -4.27 8.18 -11.50
C PRO A 69 -5.00 6.96 -10.94
N VAL A 70 -5.11 5.92 -11.78
CA VAL A 70 -5.58 4.58 -11.37
C VAL A 70 -4.40 3.82 -10.79
N ILE A 71 -4.27 3.83 -9.46
CA ILE A 71 -3.08 3.28 -8.79
C ILE A 71 -2.88 1.78 -9.06
N GLY A 72 -3.97 1.02 -9.20
CA GLY A 72 -3.88 -0.42 -9.47
C GLY A 72 -3.26 -0.78 -10.82
N ASP A 73 -3.40 0.06 -11.85
CA ASP A 73 -2.76 -0.18 -13.15
C ASP A 73 -1.25 0.05 -13.04
N ILE A 74 -0.84 1.11 -12.34
CA ILE A 74 0.58 1.42 -12.07
C ILE A 74 1.22 0.30 -11.23
N ALA A 75 0.52 -0.21 -10.22
CA ALA A 75 1.03 -1.31 -9.40
C ALA A 75 1.28 -2.57 -10.25
N LYS A 76 0.37 -2.89 -11.19
CA LYS A 76 0.54 -4.04 -12.09
C LYS A 76 1.71 -3.87 -13.05
N GLU A 77 1.93 -2.66 -13.57
CA GLU A 77 3.11 -2.33 -14.38
C GLU A 77 4.42 -2.58 -13.61
N GLU A 78 4.41 -2.36 -12.29
CA GLU A 78 5.54 -2.62 -11.38
C GLU A 78 5.62 -4.06 -10.85
N GLY A 79 4.91 -4.98 -11.47
CA GLY A 79 4.96 -6.42 -11.17
C GLY A 79 4.11 -6.86 -9.98
N TRP A 80 3.24 -6.00 -9.44
CA TRP A 80 2.18 -6.41 -8.52
C TRP A 80 1.01 -7.02 -9.30
N THR A 81 1.25 -8.16 -9.95
CA THR A 81 0.28 -8.78 -10.87
C THR A 81 -1.03 -9.17 -10.20
N ASP A 82 -0.97 -9.52 -8.92
CA ASP A 82 -2.11 -9.93 -8.11
C ASP A 82 -2.77 -8.76 -7.36
N ALA A 83 -2.37 -7.51 -7.66
CA ALA A 83 -2.98 -6.33 -7.06
C ALA A 83 -4.49 -6.29 -7.32
N ALA A 84 -5.26 -6.25 -6.24
CA ALA A 84 -6.72 -6.21 -6.27
C ALA A 84 -7.21 -4.76 -6.10
N TYR A 85 -8.23 -4.40 -6.87
CA TYR A 85 -8.93 -3.14 -6.68
C TYR A 85 -9.80 -3.22 -5.44
N ALA A 86 -9.56 -2.36 -4.46
CA ALA A 86 -10.50 -2.14 -3.38
C ALA A 86 -11.75 -1.47 -3.97
N THR A 87 -12.79 -2.27 -4.16
CA THR A 87 -14.15 -1.96 -4.66
C THR A 87 -14.39 -0.56 -5.24
N SER A 88 -14.61 -0.55 -6.55
CA SER A 88 -14.83 0.58 -7.45
C SER A 88 -15.95 1.55 -7.04
N THR A 89 -15.56 2.76 -6.64
CA THR A 89 -16.26 3.98 -7.08
C THR A 89 -15.23 4.86 -7.79
N ASP A 90 -15.64 5.79 -8.65
CA ASP A 90 -14.72 6.76 -9.28
C ASP A 90 -13.88 7.57 -8.25
N ARG A 91 -14.28 7.56 -6.98
CA ARG A 91 -13.58 8.16 -5.84
C ARG A 91 -12.46 7.27 -5.24
N LEU A 92 -12.34 6.01 -5.64
CA LEU A 92 -11.41 5.03 -5.05
C LEU A 92 -10.25 4.64 -5.97
N LYS A 93 -10.03 5.35 -7.09
CA LYS A 93 -8.82 5.21 -7.92
C LYS A 93 -7.51 5.39 -7.16
N GLN A 94 -7.59 6.00 -5.97
CA GLN A 94 -6.50 6.25 -5.05
C GLN A 94 -6.03 5.02 -4.27
N LEU A 95 -6.76 3.89 -4.26
CA LEU A 95 -6.49 2.76 -3.36
C LEU A 95 -6.25 1.46 -4.12
N VAL A 96 -5.23 0.70 -3.71
CA VAL A 96 -4.94 -0.65 -4.21
C VAL A 96 -4.65 -1.59 -3.05
N LEU A 97 -5.14 -2.83 -3.13
CA LEU A 97 -4.75 -3.91 -2.22
C LEU A 97 -3.61 -4.71 -2.85
N LEU A 98 -2.52 -4.84 -2.11
CA LEU A 98 -1.41 -5.74 -2.41
C LEU A 98 -1.57 -6.99 -1.54
N PRO A 99 -1.89 -8.17 -2.12
CA PRO A 99 -2.14 -9.38 -1.34
C PRO A 99 -0.91 -9.81 -0.55
N GLU A 100 -1.14 -10.36 0.65
CA GLU A 100 -0.11 -10.88 1.56
C GLU A 100 0.97 -11.69 0.84
N SER A 101 0.58 -12.72 0.09
CA SER A 101 1.51 -13.60 -0.63
C SER A 101 2.39 -12.88 -1.65
N ALA A 102 1.89 -11.80 -2.26
CA ALA A 102 2.66 -10.99 -3.19
C ALA A 102 3.67 -10.08 -2.44
N VAL A 103 3.25 -9.55 -1.29
CA VAL A 103 4.09 -8.70 -0.43
C VAL A 103 5.20 -9.54 0.22
N GLU A 104 4.87 -10.70 0.78
CA GLU A 104 5.81 -11.65 1.38
C GLU A 104 6.84 -12.13 0.36
N LYS A 105 6.40 -12.51 -0.86
CA LYS A 105 7.31 -12.92 -1.94
C LYS A 105 8.33 -11.83 -2.28
N ARG A 106 7.98 -10.56 -2.13
CA ARG A 106 8.82 -9.42 -2.51
C ARG A 106 9.71 -8.94 -1.36
N PHE A 107 9.22 -8.96 -0.12
CA PHE A 107 9.90 -8.37 1.03
C PHE A 107 10.31 -9.37 2.13
N GLY A 108 9.97 -10.65 1.98
CA GLY A 108 10.21 -11.70 2.97
C GLY A 108 9.07 -11.84 3.98
N GLU A 109 9.25 -12.75 4.94
CA GLU A 109 8.31 -13.00 6.03
C GLU A 109 8.02 -11.74 6.84
N TRP A 110 6.83 -11.66 7.42
CA TRP A 110 6.44 -10.57 8.31
C TRP A 110 7.11 -10.70 9.70
N PRO A 111 7.43 -9.59 10.38
CA PRO A 111 7.50 -8.24 9.84
C PRO A 111 8.73 -8.07 8.94
N GLY A 112 8.53 -7.44 7.79
CA GLY A 112 9.62 -7.15 6.86
C GLY A 112 10.53 -6.01 7.31
N SER A 113 11.63 -5.81 6.58
CA SER A 113 12.52 -4.66 6.81
C SER A 113 11.85 -3.35 6.38
N ALA A 114 11.94 -2.31 7.21
CA ALA A 114 11.51 -0.96 6.86
C ALA A 114 12.26 -0.42 5.62
N PRO A 115 11.64 0.46 4.83
CA PRO A 115 12.30 1.07 3.67
C PRO A 115 13.46 1.98 4.09
N ASP A 116 14.54 1.96 3.31
CA ASP A 116 15.66 2.89 3.52
C ASP A 116 15.19 4.34 3.36
N ALA A 117 15.55 5.22 4.29
CA ALA A 117 15.18 6.65 4.27
C ALA A 117 15.86 7.46 3.13
N SER A 118 16.39 6.79 2.10
CA SER A 118 17.32 7.34 1.10
C SER A 118 16.76 7.30 -0.34
N GLY A 119 15.46 7.54 -0.54
CA GLY A 119 14.78 7.56 -1.85
C GLY A 119 14.29 8.92 -2.36
#